data_AF-A0A2P5FBL7-F1
#
_entry.id   AF-A0A2P5FBL7-F1
#
_cell.length_a   1.000
_cell.length_b   1.000
_cell.length_c   1.000
_cell.angle_alpha   90.00
_cell.angle_beta   90.00
_cell.angle_gamma   90.00
#
_symmetry.space_group_name_H-M   'P 1'
#
loop_
_entity.id
_entity.type
_entity.pdbx_description
1 polymer ?
#
loop_
_entity_poly.entity_id
_entity_poly.type
_entity_poly.pdbx_seq_one_letter_code
_entity_poly.pdbx_strand_id
1 'polypeptide(L)'
;MVKAKGEICSQILESQRKIASLESDSSTLSQTLELIQQERVGLSAKLMEKRTFYLKVTEDMNFRLQEQKDCFNSLMTSMEAAKHGTVKDKFDDQTDKTEGEYCFDNLCTADHPENDTRKNLMAKLDSAKAKLAEISEAKLKIIMENKMMKQAIEQVNCRANDLKPELMEMDLKTLEEEYNALLSDKAGETEYLQSLQYQVEKLEGISHVVKCACGEEYRLKTDLCA
;
A
#
# COMPACT_ATOMS: atom_id res chain seq x y z
N MET A 1 -6.49 -44.08 -40.27
CA MET A 1 -5.85 -42.77 -40.55
C MET A 1 -6.79 -41.65 -40.32
N VAL A 2 -7.95 -41.66 -41.00
CA VAL A 2 -8.88 -40.53 -40.93
C VAL A 2 -9.32 -40.27 -39.49
N LYS A 3 -9.48 -41.33 -38.68
CA LYS A 3 -9.85 -41.23 -37.26
C LYS A 3 -8.74 -40.62 -36.38
N ALA A 4 -7.50 -41.11 -36.51
CA ALA A 4 -6.34 -40.59 -35.76
C ALA A 4 -6.00 -39.13 -36.14
N LYS A 5 -6.09 -38.77 -37.43
CA LYS A 5 -5.92 -37.38 -37.88
C LYS A 5 -7.01 -36.47 -37.29
N GLY A 6 -8.26 -36.95 -37.19
CA GLY A 6 -9.36 -36.21 -36.56
C GLY A 6 -9.16 -35.98 -35.05
N GLU A 7 -8.62 -36.96 -34.34
CA GLU A 7 -8.28 -36.84 -32.90
C GLU A 7 -7.16 -35.83 -32.66
N ILE A 8 -6.09 -35.86 -33.48
CA ILE A 8 -5.00 -34.88 -33.41
C ILE A 8 -5.50 -33.46 -33.68
N CYS A 9 -6.32 -33.25 -34.71
CA CYS A 9 -6.92 -31.94 -34.98
C CYS A 9 -7.79 -31.44 -33.82
N SER A 10 -8.49 -32.35 -33.14
CA SER A 10 -9.32 -32.00 -31.97
C SER A 10 -8.45 -31.55 -30.79
N GLN A 11 -7.35 -32.26 -30.51
CA GLN A 11 -6.39 -31.86 -29.46
C GLN A 11 -5.71 -30.52 -29.76
N ILE A 12 -5.36 -30.26 -31.02
CA ILE A 12 -4.76 -28.97 -31.43
C ILE A 12 -5.76 -27.84 -31.18
N LEU A 13 -7.02 -28.00 -31.59
CA LEU A 13 -8.07 -27.00 -31.37
C LEU A 13 -8.33 -26.76 -29.88
N GLU A 14 -8.32 -27.82 -29.07
CA GLU A 14 -8.48 -27.69 -27.62
C GLU A 14 -7.29 -26.93 -26.99
N SER A 15 -6.07 -27.21 -27.45
CA SER A 15 -4.86 -26.53 -26.99
C SER A 15 -4.85 -25.06 -27.38
N GLN A 16 -5.25 -24.72 -28.61
CA GLN A 16 -5.40 -23.32 -29.05
C GLN A 16 -6.43 -22.57 -28.21
N ARG A 17 -7.55 -23.22 -27.84
CA ARG A 17 -8.56 -22.62 -26.96
C ARG A 17 -8.01 -22.36 -25.56
N LYS A 18 -7.23 -23.28 -25.01
CA LYS A 18 -6.55 -23.10 -23.71
C LYS A 18 -5.55 -21.95 -23.77
N ILE A 19 -4.75 -21.85 -24.84
CA ILE A 19 -3.79 -20.75 -25.03
C ILE A 19 -4.52 -19.41 -25.07
N ALA A 20 -5.57 -19.27 -25.89
CA ALA A 20 -6.34 -18.04 -25.97
C ALA A 20 -6.97 -17.63 -24.63
N SER A 21 -7.44 -18.61 -23.84
CA SER A 21 -7.93 -18.37 -22.47
C SER A 21 -6.83 -17.83 -21.56
N LEU A 22 -5.65 -18.47 -21.57
CA LEU A 22 -4.51 -18.05 -20.74
C LEU A 22 -3.96 -16.68 -21.15
N GLU A 23 -3.95 -16.35 -22.44
CA GLU A 23 -3.57 -15.02 -22.93
C GLU A 23 -4.54 -13.93 -22.42
N SER A 24 -5.84 -14.21 -22.44
CA SER A 24 -6.87 -13.33 -21.86
C SER A 24 -6.67 -13.14 -20.35
N ASP A 25 -6.43 -14.23 -19.62
CA ASP A 25 -6.19 -14.18 -18.17
C ASP A 25 -4.89 -13.41 -17.85
N SER A 26 -3.83 -13.61 -18.64
CA SER A 26 -2.56 -12.90 -18.51
C SER A 26 -2.73 -11.39 -18.71
N SER A 27 -3.49 -10.98 -19.74
CA SER A 27 -3.80 -9.57 -19.99
C SER A 27 -4.59 -8.95 -18.82
N THR A 28 -5.59 -9.67 -18.30
CA THR A 28 -6.40 -9.23 -17.16
C THR A 28 -5.55 -9.09 -15.89
N LEU A 29 -4.66 -10.05 -15.65
CA LEU A 29 -3.75 -10.02 -14.51
C LEU A 29 -2.77 -8.85 -14.61
N SER A 30 -2.20 -8.61 -15.80
CA SER A 30 -1.30 -7.49 -16.06
C SER A 30 -1.98 -6.15 -15.77
N GLN A 31 -3.21 -5.96 -16.26
CA GLN A 31 -3.98 -4.74 -16.02
C GLN A 31 -4.33 -4.55 -14.53
N THR A 32 -4.64 -5.64 -13.82
CA THR A 32 -4.89 -5.60 -12.37
C THR A 32 -3.63 -5.20 -11.60
N LEU A 33 -2.47 -5.70 -12.02
CA LEU A 33 -1.17 -5.37 -11.42
C LEU A 33 -0.82 -3.88 -11.57
N GLU A 34 -1.09 -3.30 -12.74
CA GLU A 34 -0.90 -1.86 -12.98
C GLU A 34 -1.78 -1.01 -12.05
N LEU A 35 -3.05 -1.38 -11.88
CA LEU A 35 -3.97 -0.68 -10.98
C LEU A 35 -3.49 -0.74 -9.52
N ILE A 36 -3.06 -1.90 -9.05
CA ILE A 36 -2.50 -2.07 -7.69
C ILE A 36 -1.25 -1.21 -7.50
N GLN A 37 -0.36 -1.17 -8.49
CA GLN A 37 0.84 -0.34 -8.43
C GLN A 37 0.47 1.15 -8.37
N GLN A 38 -0.51 1.59 -9.16
CA GLN A 38 -0.99 2.97 -9.15
C GLN A 38 -1.59 3.36 -7.79
N GLU A 39 -2.46 2.51 -7.22
CA GLU A 39 -3.04 2.75 -5.89
C GLU A 39 -1.98 2.81 -4.80
N ARG A 40 -0.99 1.90 -4.84
CA ARG A 40 0.13 1.89 -3.90
C ARG A 40 0.90 3.21 -3.92
N VAL A 41 1.21 3.73 -5.11
CA VAL A 41 1.89 5.02 -5.26
C VAL A 41 1.04 6.16 -4.71
N GLY A 42 -0.26 6.17 -5.04
CA GLY A 42 -1.20 7.19 -4.54
C GLY A 42 -1.34 7.20 -3.01
N LEU A 43 -1.44 6.01 -2.40
CA LEU A 43 -1.49 5.87 -0.94
C LEU A 43 -0.18 6.29 -0.27
N SER A 44 0.96 5.93 -0.87
CA SER A 44 2.28 6.33 -0.37
C SER A 44 2.44 7.85 -0.33
N ALA A 45 2.01 8.55 -1.39
CA ALA A 45 2.03 10.01 -1.44
C ALA A 45 1.16 10.65 -0.35
N LYS A 46 -0.08 10.18 -0.17
CA LYS A 46 -0.99 10.66 0.90
C LYS A 46 -0.41 10.42 2.30
N LEU A 47 0.29 9.31 2.49
CA LEU A 47 0.90 8.96 3.77
C LEU A 47 2.11 9.85 4.08
N MET A 48 2.91 10.18 3.06
CA MET A 48 3.99 11.18 3.18
C MET A 48 3.46 12.56 3.53
N GLU A 49 2.39 13.02 2.86
CA GLU A 49 1.76 14.30 3.16
C GLU A 49 1.27 14.38 4.62
N LYS A 50 0.59 13.33 5.11
CA LYS A 50 0.16 13.24 6.51
C LYS A 50 1.35 13.26 7.48
N ARG A 51 2.43 12.55 7.17
CA ARG A 51 3.65 12.56 8.01
C ARG A 51 4.24 13.97 8.09
N THR A 52 4.37 14.66 6.96
CA THR A 52 4.86 16.04 6.91
C THR A 52 3.96 16.99 7.71
N PHE A 53 2.63 16.84 7.59
CA PHE A 53 1.69 17.64 8.38
C PHE A 53 1.87 17.43 9.89
N TYR A 54 1.91 16.19 10.36
CA TYR A 54 2.08 15.91 11.79
C TYR A 54 3.44 16.32 12.32
N LEU A 55 4.49 16.22 11.51
CA LEU A 55 5.81 16.73 11.86
C LEU A 55 5.75 18.24 12.11
N LYS A 56 5.15 18.99 11.19
CA LYS A 56 4.98 20.45 11.32
C LYS A 56 4.14 20.84 12.55
N VAL A 57 3.08 20.10 12.85
CA VAL A 57 2.27 20.32 14.06
C VAL A 57 3.08 20.07 15.32
N THR A 58 3.92 19.03 15.33
CA THR A 58 4.79 18.71 16.47
C THR A 58 5.83 19.80 16.69
N GLU A 59 6.45 20.28 15.62
CA GLU A 59 7.40 21.40 15.66
C GLU A 59 6.74 22.68 16.19
N ASP A 60 5.54 23.03 15.71
CA ASP A 60 4.78 24.19 16.19
C ASP A 60 4.43 24.08 17.68
N MET A 61 3.94 22.93 18.13
CA MET A 61 3.64 22.69 19.54
C MET A 61 4.88 22.84 20.43
N ASN A 62 6.01 22.28 20.00
CA ASN A 62 7.28 22.40 20.72
C ASN A 62 7.76 23.85 20.77
N PHE A 63 7.65 24.59 19.67
CA PHE A 63 7.99 26.01 19.63
C PHE A 63 7.16 26.82 20.62
N ARG A 64 5.82 26.62 20.62
CA ARG A 64 4.91 27.33 21.54
C ARG A 64 5.17 26.97 23.00
N LEU A 65 5.50 25.71 23.30
CA LEU A 65 5.85 25.28 24.65
C LEU A 65 7.15 25.94 25.12
N GLN A 66 8.14 26.03 24.24
CA GLN A 66 9.42 26.68 24.55
C GLN A 66 9.22 28.18 24.79
N GLU A 67 8.41 28.85 23.97
CA GLU A 67 8.05 30.27 24.16
C GLU A 67 7.38 30.51 25.53
N GLN A 68 6.45 29.64 25.94
CA GLN A 68 5.83 29.72 27.26
C GLN A 68 6.85 29.55 28.39
N LYS A 69 7.77 28.58 28.24
CA LYS A 69 8.84 28.34 29.22
C LYS A 69 9.76 29.54 29.35
N ASP A 70 10.16 30.15 28.23
CA ASP A 70 11.05 31.30 28.21
C ASP A 70 10.38 32.55 28.79
N CYS A 71 9.09 32.75 28.49
CA CYS A 71 8.28 33.80 29.12
C CYS A 71 8.20 33.64 30.65
N PHE A 72 7.92 32.42 31.12
CA PHE A 72 7.88 32.12 32.55
C PHE A 72 9.24 32.35 33.23
N ASN A 73 10.33 31.91 32.61
CA ASN A 73 11.68 32.12 33.13
C ASN A 73 12.00 33.62 33.23
N SER A 74 11.68 34.41 32.20
CA SER A 74 11.86 35.87 32.22
C SER A 74 11.09 36.53 33.35
N LEU A 75 9.83 36.11 33.58
CA LEU A 75 9.02 36.60 34.70
C LEU A 75 9.66 36.29 36.05
N MET A 76 10.12 35.06 36.26
CA MET A 76 10.77 34.65 37.50
C MET A 76 12.06 35.44 37.75
N THR A 77 12.90 35.64 36.72
CA THR A 77 14.12 36.45 36.82
C THR A 77 13.80 37.92 37.17
N SER A 78 12.72 38.48 36.62
CA SER A 78 12.29 39.85 36.95
C SER A 78 11.84 39.99 38.42
N MET A 79 11.18 38.98 38.97
CA MET A 79 10.69 38.96 40.35
C MET A 79 11.83 38.79 41.35
N GLU A 80 12.87 38.03 40.99
CA GLU A 80 14.10 37.89 41.78
C GLU A 80 14.93 39.18 41.77
N ALA A 81 15.02 39.87 40.62
CA ALA A 81 15.68 41.18 40.52
C ALA A 81 14.98 42.26 41.38
N ALA A 82 13.64 42.25 41.42
CA ALA A 82 12.85 43.16 42.27
C ALA A 82 13.07 42.92 43.78
N LYS A 83 13.33 41.68 44.20
CA LYS A 83 13.65 41.35 45.60
C LYS A 83 15.05 41.81 46.02
N HIS A 84 15.99 41.93 45.08
CA HIS A 84 17.36 42.36 45.38
C HIS A 84 17.62 43.88 45.25
N GLY A 85 16.63 44.66 44.78
CA GLY A 85 16.74 46.12 44.66
C GLY A 85 16.53 46.92 45.96
N THR A 86 16.29 46.26 47.10
CA THR A 86 15.96 46.96 48.37
C THR A 86 17.16 46.97 49.33
N VAL A 87 18.24 47.70 49.00
CA VAL A 87 19.28 48.05 49.98
C VAL A 87 19.90 49.44 49.69
N LYS A 88 19.83 50.31 50.73
CA LYS A 88 20.50 51.61 51.03
C LYS A 88 19.87 52.90 50.44
N ASP A 89 19.75 54.03 51.14
CA ASP A 89 20.39 54.51 52.40
C ASP A 89 19.54 55.62 53.10
N LYS A 90 20.00 56.05 54.29
CA LYS A 90 19.38 56.71 55.47
C LYS A 90 18.88 58.18 55.38
N PHE A 91 18.32 58.64 56.54
CA PHE A 91 18.02 59.99 57.09
C PHE A 91 16.54 60.41 56.95
N ASP A 92 15.83 61.02 57.89
CA ASP A 92 16.02 61.48 59.28
C ASP A 92 14.59 61.71 59.87
N ASP A 93 14.49 61.85 61.17
CA ASP A 93 13.27 62.05 61.97
C ASP A 93 12.48 63.32 61.57
N GLN A 94 11.20 63.19 61.16
CA GLN A 94 10.18 64.18 61.53
C GLN A 94 8.74 63.65 61.38
N THR A 95 8.00 63.92 62.45
CA THR A 95 6.60 63.65 62.72
C THR A 95 5.66 64.39 61.77
N ASP A 96 4.45 63.82 61.63
CA ASP A 96 3.14 64.50 61.52
C ASP A 96 2.36 64.33 60.18
N LYS A 97 1.11 63.86 60.33
CA LYS A 97 -0.06 63.86 59.42
C LYS A 97 0.05 62.94 58.19
N THR A 98 -0.86 62.00 57.94
CA THR A 98 -2.30 62.24 57.77
C THR A 98 -3.04 60.90 57.78
N GLU A 99 -4.10 60.83 58.57
CA GLU A 99 -5.31 60.01 58.47
C GLU A 99 -5.28 58.76 57.57
N GLY A 100 -5.20 57.61 58.22
CA GLY A 100 -5.61 56.33 57.64
C GLY A 100 -7.13 56.25 57.58
N GLU A 101 -7.70 56.74 56.49
CA GLU A 101 -9.01 56.34 56.00
C GLU A 101 -9.12 56.83 54.55
N TYR A 102 -9.16 55.94 53.55
CA TYR A 102 -9.96 56.17 52.34
C TYR A 102 -10.14 54.87 51.52
N CYS A 103 -11.33 54.31 51.73
CA CYS A 103 -12.26 53.84 50.71
C CYS A 103 -11.87 52.69 49.76
N PHE A 104 -12.35 51.51 50.16
CA PHE A 104 -13.01 50.57 49.26
C PHE A 104 -14.25 51.25 48.64
N ASP A 105 -14.04 52.13 47.67
CA ASP A 105 -15.11 52.51 46.75
C ASP A 105 -14.48 53.10 45.49
N ASN A 106 -14.35 52.25 44.47
CA ASN A 106 -14.51 52.68 43.10
C ASN A 106 -14.93 51.46 42.28
N LEU A 107 -16.17 51.04 42.51
CA LEU A 107 -16.91 50.38 41.46
C LEU A 107 -17.35 51.45 40.46
N CYS A 108 -17.10 51.13 39.19
CA CYS A 108 -17.72 51.70 37.99
C CYS A 108 -17.16 53.03 37.47
N THR A 109 -16.22 52.92 36.52
CA THR A 109 -16.43 53.55 35.22
C THR A 109 -15.93 52.64 34.07
N ALA A 110 -16.86 52.41 33.13
CA ALA A 110 -16.67 51.99 31.74
C ALA A 110 -16.51 50.48 31.42
N ASP A 111 -17.62 49.92 30.93
CA ASP A 111 -17.75 48.94 29.84
C ASP A 111 -17.13 47.53 29.98
N HIS A 112 -17.92 46.63 30.59
CA HIS A 112 -18.09 45.21 30.26
C HIS A 112 -17.04 44.51 29.35
N PRO A 113 -15.91 43.99 29.89
CA PRO A 113 -15.08 43.01 29.17
C PRO A 113 -15.01 41.63 29.86
N GLU A 114 -15.21 41.55 31.19
CA GLU A 114 -14.94 40.33 31.96
C GLU A 114 -15.89 39.16 31.64
N ASN A 115 -17.15 39.47 31.35
CA ASN A 115 -18.16 38.49 30.97
C ASN A 115 -17.90 37.91 29.56
N ASP A 116 -17.38 38.72 28.63
CA ASP A 116 -17.03 38.27 27.28
C ASP A 116 -15.79 37.40 27.26
N THR A 117 -14.77 37.74 28.06
CA THR A 117 -13.58 36.90 28.22
C THR A 117 -13.93 35.55 28.87
N ARG A 118 -14.80 35.55 29.88
CA ARG A 118 -15.27 34.33 30.54
C ARG A 118 -16.11 33.45 29.60
N LYS A 119 -16.99 34.06 28.79
CA LYS A 119 -17.76 33.35 27.75
C LYS A 119 -16.85 32.75 26.68
N ASN A 120 -15.81 33.48 26.23
CA ASN A 120 -14.85 32.98 25.26
C ASN A 120 -14.09 31.74 25.77
N LEU A 121 -13.68 31.76 27.04
CA LEU A 121 -13.00 30.64 27.69
C LEU A 121 -13.91 29.42 27.85
N MET A 122 -15.18 29.62 28.24
CA MET A 122 -16.16 28.53 28.29
C MET A 122 -16.38 27.90 26.91
N ALA A 123 -16.53 28.69 25.85
CA ALA A 123 -16.68 28.19 24.49
C ALA A 123 -15.45 27.38 24.03
N LYS A 124 -14.23 27.82 24.37
CA LYS A 124 -12.99 27.07 24.10
C LYS A 124 -12.92 25.76 24.89
N LEU A 125 -13.36 25.76 26.14
CA LEU A 125 -13.41 24.56 26.97
C LEU A 125 -14.38 23.53 26.40
N ASP A 126 -15.58 23.96 25.99
CA ASP A 126 -16.58 23.06 25.41
C ASP A 126 -16.14 22.54 24.03
N SER A 127 -15.47 23.38 23.22
CA SER A 127 -14.81 22.94 21.99
C SER A 127 -13.72 21.90 22.26
N ALA A 128 -12.90 22.08 23.31
CA ALA A 128 -11.86 21.13 23.68
C ALA A 128 -12.46 19.79 24.17
N LYS A 129 -13.56 19.83 24.93
CA LYS A 129 -14.30 18.62 25.35
C LYS A 129 -14.86 17.86 24.14
N ALA A 130 -15.44 18.56 23.18
CA ALA A 130 -15.95 17.95 21.95
C ALA A 130 -14.83 17.26 21.16
N LYS A 131 -13.69 17.94 20.96
CA LYS A 131 -12.51 17.35 20.31
C LYS A 131 -11.96 16.14 21.06
N LEU A 132 -11.96 16.17 22.40
CA LEU A 132 -11.51 15.02 23.20
C LEU A 132 -12.44 13.81 23.02
N ALA A 133 -13.75 14.04 22.94
CA ALA A 133 -14.74 12.99 22.68
C ALA A 133 -14.54 12.37 21.29
N GLU A 134 -14.36 13.20 20.25
CA GLU A 134 -14.05 12.74 18.89
C GLU A 134 -12.76 11.91 18.82
N ILE A 135 -11.70 12.36 19.50
CA ILE A 135 -10.43 11.62 19.59
C ILE A 135 -10.63 10.28 20.30
N SER A 136 -11.43 10.26 21.36
CA SER A 136 -11.71 9.03 22.12
C SER A 136 -12.49 8.02 21.29
N GLU A 137 -13.47 8.47 20.51
CA GLU A 137 -14.21 7.63 19.57
C GLU A 137 -13.30 7.09 18.45
N ALA A 138 -12.50 7.96 17.84
CA ALA A 138 -11.53 7.55 16.81
C ALA A 138 -10.53 6.52 17.35
N LYS A 139 -10.07 6.68 18.59
CA LYS A 139 -9.19 5.71 19.26
C LYS A 139 -9.85 4.33 19.39
N LEU A 140 -11.12 4.27 19.80
CA LEU A 140 -11.85 2.99 19.91
C LEU A 140 -11.98 2.32 18.54
N LYS A 141 -12.27 3.10 17.49
CA LYS A 141 -12.34 2.59 16.11
C LYS A 141 -11.01 1.99 15.66
N ILE A 142 -9.89 2.69 15.87
CA ILE A 142 -8.54 2.21 15.52
C ILE A 142 -8.19 0.93 16.30
N ILE A 143 -8.55 0.85 17.59
CA ILE A 143 -8.33 -0.37 18.39
C ILE A 143 -9.08 -1.56 17.78
N MET A 144 -10.32 -1.35 17.36
CA MET A 144 -11.12 -2.41 16.72
C MET A 144 -10.55 -2.82 15.37
N GLU A 145 -10.18 -1.86 14.51
CA GLU A 145 -9.54 -2.12 13.21
C GLU A 145 -8.21 -2.89 13.37
N ASN A 146 -7.38 -2.52 14.34
CA ASN A 146 -6.13 -3.24 14.65
C ASN A 146 -6.40 -4.70 15.07
N LYS A 147 -7.46 -4.94 15.86
CA LYS A 147 -7.85 -6.30 16.26
C LYS A 147 -8.26 -7.14 15.05
N MET A 148 -9.05 -6.57 14.14
CA MET A 148 -9.46 -7.24 12.90
C MET A 148 -8.27 -7.54 11.99
N MET A 149 -7.35 -6.58 11.84
CA MET A 149 -6.15 -6.74 11.02
C MET A 149 -5.24 -7.84 11.58
N LYS A 150 -5.08 -7.92 12.91
CA LYS A 150 -4.33 -9.00 13.55
C LYS A 150 -4.93 -10.37 13.22
N GLN A 151 -6.27 -10.50 13.25
CA GLN A 151 -6.94 -11.75 12.87
C GLN A 151 -6.76 -12.10 11.40
N ALA A 152 -6.80 -11.11 10.50
CA ALA A 152 -6.55 -11.31 9.08
C ALA A 152 -5.11 -11.79 8.80
N ILE A 153 -4.12 -11.21 9.48
CA ILE A 153 -2.71 -11.63 9.39
C ILE A 153 -2.56 -13.08 9.85
N GLU A 154 -3.15 -13.43 10.99
CA GLU A 154 -3.12 -14.80 11.51
C GLU A 154 -3.71 -15.80 10.50
N GLN A 155 -4.85 -15.45 9.88
CA GLN A 155 -5.50 -16.28 8.86
C GLN A 155 -4.62 -16.48 7.62
N VAL A 156 -3.94 -15.44 7.15
CA VAL A 156 -3.01 -15.54 6.02
C VAL A 156 -1.82 -16.42 6.39
N ASN A 157 -1.27 -16.28 7.59
CA ASN A 157 -0.17 -17.13 8.06
C ASN A 157 -0.57 -18.61 8.13
N CYS A 158 -1.77 -18.94 8.63
CA CYS A 158 -2.26 -20.31 8.62
C CYS A 158 -2.32 -20.87 7.18
N ARG A 159 -2.87 -20.10 6.24
CA ARG A 159 -2.94 -20.51 4.82
C ARG A 159 -1.57 -20.67 4.18
N ALA A 160 -0.60 -19.84 4.54
CA ALA A 160 0.76 -19.98 4.07
C ALA A 160 1.39 -21.29 4.57
N ASN A 161 1.09 -21.69 5.81
CA ASN A 161 1.57 -22.96 6.37
C ASN A 161 0.83 -24.20 5.82
N ASP A 162 -0.36 -24.02 5.22
CA ASP A 162 -1.09 -25.10 4.53
C ASP A 162 -0.51 -25.41 3.13
N LEU A 163 0.39 -24.56 2.61
CA LEU A 163 1.08 -24.82 1.35
C LEU A 163 2.09 -25.95 1.50
N LYS A 164 2.25 -26.72 0.43
CA LYS A 164 3.24 -27.80 0.39
C LYS A 164 4.65 -27.25 0.63
N PRO A 165 5.44 -27.83 1.55
CA PRO A 165 6.81 -27.39 1.83
C PRO A 165 7.68 -27.33 0.57
N GLU A 166 7.47 -28.26 -0.36
CA GLU A 166 8.21 -28.33 -1.62
C GLU A 166 7.96 -27.12 -2.53
N LEU A 167 6.78 -26.48 -2.44
CA LEU A 167 6.47 -25.23 -3.14
C LEU A 167 7.02 -24.00 -2.41
N MET A 168 7.27 -24.10 -1.11
CA MET A 168 7.87 -23.03 -0.31
C MET A 168 9.40 -23.03 -0.39
N GLU A 169 10.01 -24.20 -0.58
CA GLU A 169 11.46 -24.38 -0.73
C GLU A 169 11.96 -24.11 -2.16
N MET A 170 11.07 -24.15 -3.16
CA MET A 170 11.44 -23.94 -4.56
C MET A 170 11.77 -22.46 -4.79
N ASP A 171 13.05 -22.17 -5.02
CA ASP A 171 13.50 -20.82 -5.34
C ASP A 171 12.95 -20.37 -6.70
N LEU A 172 12.63 -19.08 -6.82
CA LEU A 172 12.13 -18.46 -8.06
C LEU A 172 13.06 -18.75 -9.24
N LYS A 173 14.38 -18.77 -8.97
CA LYS A 173 15.39 -19.07 -9.98
C LYS A 173 15.27 -20.51 -10.51
N THR A 174 15.08 -21.49 -9.62
CA THR A 174 14.89 -22.89 -10.02
C THR A 174 13.63 -23.04 -10.87
N LEU A 175 12.55 -22.35 -10.49
CA LEU A 175 11.30 -22.38 -11.26
C LEU A 175 11.45 -21.76 -12.66
N GLU A 176 12.22 -20.67 -12.77
CA GLU A 176 12.53 -20.03 -14.05
C GLU A 176 13.41 -20.92 -14.94
N GLU A 177 14.39 -21.62 -14.36
CA GLU A 177 15.23 -22.58 -15.07
C GLU A 177 14.40 -23.76 -15.64
N GLU A 178 13.53 -24.36 -14.83
CA GLU A 178 12.62 -25.44 -15.26
C GLU A 178 11.64 -24.98 -16.35
N TYR A 179 11.10 -23.76 -16.22
CA TYR A 179 10.22 -23.18 -17.23
C TYR A 179 10.94 -23.02 -18.58
N ASN A 180 12.18 -22.54 -18.57
CA ASN A 180 12.99 -22.38 -19.77
C ASN A 180 13.39 -23.73 -20.39
N ALA A 181 13.65 -24.75 -19.57
CA ALA A 181 13.89 -26.12 -20.03
C ALA A 181 12.67 -26.68 -20.78
N LEU A 182 11.47 -26.55 -20.20
CA LEU A 182 10.21 -26.97 -20.83
C LEU A 182 9.93 -26.24 -22.15
N LEU A 183 10.24 -24.95 -22.23
CA LEU A 183 10.12 -24.20 -23.49
C LEU A 183 11.06 -24.73 -24.57
N SER A 184 12.27 -25.12 -24.18
CA SER A 184 13.27 -25.69 -25.08
C SER A 184 12.85 -27.08 -25.58
N ASP A 185 12.36 -27.93 -24.69
CA ASP A 185 11.82 -29.24 -25.03
C ASP A 185 10.65 -29.13 -26.00
N LYS A 186 9.71 -28.21 -25.74
CA LYS A 186 8.58 -27.93 -26.62
C LYS A 186 9.04 -27.50 -28.02
N ALA A 187 10.08 -26.68 -28.11
CA ALA A 187 10.64 -26.28 -29.40
C ALA A 187 11.23 -27.48 -30.15
N GLY A 188 12.03 -28.31 -29.48
CA GLY A 188 12.61 -29.52 -30.05
C GLY A 188 11.55 -30.53 -30.53
N GLU A 189 10.50 -30.77 -29.74
CA GLU A 189 9.38 -31.62 -30.14
C GLU A 189 8.64 -31.08 -31.38
N THR A 190 8.50 -29.76 -31.47
CA THR A 190 7.86 -29.11 -32.62
C THR A 190 8.70 -29.28 -33.89
N GLU A 191 10.01 -29.11 -33.80
CA GLU A 191 10.94 -29.32 -34.93
C GLU A 191 10.94 -30.78 -35.39
N TYR A 192 10.96 -31.72 -34.44
CA TYR A 192 10.88 -33.15 -34.75
C TYR A 192 9.58 -33.50 -35.47
N LEU A 193 8.44 -32.98 -34.99
CA LEU A 193 7.14 -33.17 -35.62
C LEU A 193 7.11 -32.63 -37.06
N GLN A 194 7.67 -31.44 -37.29
CA GLN A 194 7.78 -30.86 -38.64
C GLN A 194 8.65 -31.72 -39.56
N SER A 195 9.77 -32.25 -39.06
CA SER A 195 10.63 -33.17 -39.82
C SER A 195 9.89 -34.45 -40.22
N LEU A 196 9.10 -35.02 -39.30
CA LEU A 196 8.27 -36.19 -39.61
C LEU A 196 7.19 -35.88 -40.65
N GLN A 197 6.52 -34.73 -40.55
CA GLN A 197 5.53 -34.29 -41.55
C GLN A 197 6.17 -34.16 -42.93
N TYR A 198 7.33 -33.53 -43.02
CA TYR A 198 8.08 -33.40 -44.27
C TYR A 198 8.45 -34.76 -44.87
N GLN A 199 8.87 -35.72 -44.05
CA GLN A 199 9.17 -37.08 -44.52
C GLN A 199 7.92 -37.80 -45.04
N VAL A 200 6.77 -37.62 -44.37
CA VAL A 200 5.48 -38.16 -44.81
C VAL A 200 5.08 -37.58 -46.16
N GLU A 201 5.16 -36.26 -46.34
CA GLU A 201 4.86 -35.61 -47.63
C GLU A 201 5.74 -36.12 -48.76
N LYS A 202 7.05 -36.31 -48.48
CA LYS A 202 7.99 -36.89 -49.44
C LYS A 202 7.58 -38.30 -49.87
N LEU A 203 7.07 -39.12 -48.95
CA LEU A 203 6.61 -40.48 -49.24
C LEU A 203 5.26 -40.51 -49.98
N GLU A 204 4.35 -39.58 -49.70
CA GLU A 204 3.08 -39.42 -50.44
C GLU A 204 3.32 -39.00 -51.90
N GLY A 205 4.39 -38.26 -52.17
CA GLY A 205 4.78 -37.83 -53.52
C GLY A 205 5.34 -38.95 -54.42
N ILE A 206 5.68 -40.12 -53.88
CA ILE A 206 6.25 -41.23 -54.65
C ILE A 206 5.13 -42.02 -55.34
N SER A 207 5.13 -42.03 -56.68
CA SER A 207 4.28 -42.94 -57.47
C SER A 207 5.09 -43.64 -58.54
N HIS A 208 4.84 -44.93 -58.73
CA HIS A 208 5.53 -45.75 -59.73
C HIS A 208 4.52 -46.42 -60.65
N VAL A 209 4.82 -46.47 -61.96
CA VAL A 209 3.97 -47.14 -62.95
C VAL A 209 4.61 -48.47 -63.30
N VAL A 210 3.87 -49.56 -63.07
CA VAL A 210 4.29 -50.92 -63.39
C VAL A 210 3.51 -51.40 -64.61
N LYS A 211 4.23 -51.95 -65.59
CA LYS A 211 3.63 -52.59 -66.78
C LYS A 211 3.46 -54.08 -66.56
N CYS A 212 2.25 -54.57 -66.74
CA CYS A 212 1.96 -55.99 -66.80
C CYS A 212 2.38 -56.57 -68.16
N ALA A 213 2.71 -57.86 -68.18
CA ALA A 213 3.04 -58.58 -69.42
C ALA A 213 1.86 -58.60 -70.43
N CYS A 214 0.63 -58.37 -69.97
CA CYS A 214 -0.54 -58.19 -70.85
C CYS A 214 -0.62 -56.80 -71.52
N GLY A 215 0.28 -55.87 -71.18
CA GLY A 215 0.32 -54.51 -71.73
C GLY A 215 -0.38 -53.45 -70.87
N GLU A 216 -1.11 -53.83 -69.82
CA GLU A 216 -1.76 -52.89 -68.91
C GLU A 216 -0.76 -52.17 -67.97
N GLU A 217 -1.00 -50.89 -67.70
CA GLU A 217 -0.21 -50.06 -66.80
C GLU A 217 -0.95 -49.84 -65.47
N TYR A 218 -0.26 -50.11 -64.36
CA TYR A 218 -0.78 -49.94 -63.00
C TYR A 218 0.03 -48.86 -62.27
N ARG A 219 -0.64 -47.84 -61.76
CA ARG A 219 0.00 -46.80 -60.94
C ARG A 219 -0.03 -47.22 -59.47
N LEU A 220 1.11 -47.62 -58.96
CA LEU A 220 1.33 -47.84 -57.54
C LEU A 220 1.51 -46.49 -56.85
N LYS A 221 0.70 -46.27 -55.81
CA LYS A 221 0.85 -45.15 -54.88
C LYS A 221 1.06 -45.75 -53.49
N THR A 222 1.91 -45.12 -52.71
CA THR A 222 2.06 -45.42 -51.29
C THR A 222 0.80 -44.95 -50.56
N ASP A 223 -0.12 -45.87 -50.30
CA ASP A 223 -1.26 -45.60 -49.43
C ASP A 223 -0.77 -45.74 -47.99
N LEU A 224 -0.61 -44.62 -47.30
CA LEU A 224 -0.30 -44.65 -45.87
C LEU A 224 -1.57 -45.19 -45.17
N CYS A 225 -1.56 -46.49 -44.87
CA CYS A 225 -2.61 -47.10 -44.07
C CYS A 225 -2.47 -46.66 -42.62
N ALA A 226 -3.11 -45.55 -42.33
CA ALA A 226 -4.27 -45.55 -41.48
C ALA A 226 -4.31 -46.13 -40.08
#